data_AF-A0AAE3DU26-F1
#
_entry.id   AF-A0AAE3DU26-F1
#
_cell.length_a   1.000
_cell.length_b   1.000
_cell.length_c   1.000
_cell.angle_alpha   90.00
_cell.angle_beta   90.00
_cell.angle_gamma   90.00
#
_symmetry.space_group_name_H-M   'P 1'
#
loop_
_entity.id
_entity.type
_entity.pdbx_description
1 polymer ?
#
loop_
_entity_poly.entity_id
_entity_poly.type
_entity_poly.pdbx_seq_one_letter_code
_entity_poly.pdbx_strand_id
1 'polypeptide(L)'
;MRGYPSKERKLSFLNLSQFGNSELAWEYSANTYKTTVQRSVAVQAIVQKFDQMMYADTNIYGFAILSGDGRNVVSTVEKKSRTGVMKIDEKTRDILEECKESYPFVKWVSGESLDVGMTEAFYCMVNRPVLLGIVALREAEKTEEDSYLCVALDEKKVSQSYGMVSYNGSRAALVDENGKIISSTDSEYLETIYQPKEEEQNIRISLIITGNW
;
A
#
# COMPACT_ATOMS: atom_id res chain seq x y z
N MET A 1 17.09 -16.38 16.42
CA MET A 1 16.95 -17.08 15.13
C MET A 1 16.76 -16.03 14.05
N ARG A 2 17.61 -15.99 13.01
CA ARG A 2 17.42 -15.11 11.85
C ARG A 2 16.27 -15.68 11.02
N GLY A 3 15.07 -15.12 11.17
CA GLY A 3 13.95 -15.42 10.29
C GLY A 3 14.26 -14.89 8.91
N TYR A 4 14.57 -15.77 7.96
CA TYR A 4 14.55 -15.42 6.55
C TYR A 4 13.13 -14.96 6.18
N PRO A 5 12.95 -13.83 5.47
CA PRO A 5 11.65 -13.49 4.92
C PRO A 5 11.25 -14.63 3.97
N SER A 6 10.05 -15.17 4.16
CA SER A 6 9.51 -16.22 3.29
C SER A 6 9.55 -15.75 1.83
N LYS A 7 9.80 -16.67 0.89
CA LYS A 7 9.90 -16.39 -0.56
C LYS A 7 8.70 -15.60 -1.09
N GLU A 8 7.54 -15.71 -0.47
CA GLU A 8 6.29 -15.02 -0.82
C GLU A 8 6.34 -13.51 -0.53
N ARG A 9 6.96 -13.06 0.57
CA ARG A 9 7.11 -11.61 0.87
C ARG A 9 8.04 -10.88 -0.11
N LYS A 10 8.88 -11.61 -0.84
CA LYS A 10 9.68 -11.05 -1.93
C LYS A 10 8.86 -10.79 -3.20
N LEU A 11 7.74 -11.50 -3.42
CA LEU A 11 6.96 -11.35 -4.66
C LEU A 11 6.17 -10.04 -4.70
N SER A 12 5.52 -9.62 -3.62
CA SER A 12 4.68 -8.40 -3.62
C SER A 12 5.47 -7.12 -3.91
N PHE A 13 6.64 -6.94 -3.28
CA PHE A 13 7.54 -5.81 -3.56
C PHE A 13 8.18 -5.88 -4.94
N LEU A 14 8.60 -7.07 -5.39
CA LEU A 14 9.16 -7.25 -6.72
C LEU A 14 8.11 -6.96 -7.80
N ASN A 15 6.85 -7.31 -7.55
CA ASN A 15 5.74 -7.02 -8.45
C ASN A 15 5.47 -5.51 -8.51
N LEU A 16 5.44 -4.81 -7.37
CA LEU A 16 5.32 -3.35 -7.32
C LEU A 16 6.44 -2.64 -8.07
N SER A 17 7.70 -3.04 -7.84
CA SER A 17 8.83 -2.45 -8.53
C SER A 17 8.82 -2.76 -10.03
N GLN A 18 8.44 -3.98 -10.43
CA GLN A 18 8.29 -4.35 -11.83
C GLN A 18 7.21 -3.54 -12.54
N PHE A 19 6.06 -3.32 -11.89
CA PHE A 19 4.99 -2.52 -12.48
C PHE A 19 5.33 -1.03 -12.51
N GLY A 20 5.89 -0.49 -11.43
CA GLY A 20 6.32 0.90 -11.36
C GLY A 20 7.39 1.26 -12.40
N ASN A 21 8.18 0.28 -12.85
CA ASN A 21 9.16 0.43 -13.93
C ASN A 21 8.61 0.07 -15.33
N SER A 22 7.31 -0.19 -15.46
CA SER A 22 6.70 -0.52 -16.74
C SER A 22 6.30 0.74 -17.52
N GLU A 23 6.48 0.71 -18.84
CA GLU A 23 6.03 1.76 -19.75
C GLU A 23 4.54 2.08 -19.57
N LEU A 24 3.72 1.07 -19.23
CA LEU A 24 2.30 1.24 -18.98
C LEU A 24 2.00 2.10 -17.74
N ALA A 25 2.77 1.95 -16.66
CA ALA A 25 2.63 2.80 -15.47
C ALA A 25 3.05 4.24 -15.78
N TRP A 26 4.10 4.41 -16.57
CA TRP A 26 4.65 5.70 -16.95
C TRP A 26 3.70 6.46 -17.89
N GLU A 27 3.21 5.80 -18.94
CA GLU A 27 2.23 6.38 -19.87
C GLU A 27 0.96 6.83 -19.16
N TYR A 28 0.50 6.05 -18.16
CA TYR A 28 -0.67 6.39 -17.38
C TYR A 28 -0.43 7.59 -16.47
N SER A 29 0.75 7.65 -15.86
CA SER A 29 1.18 8.74 -14.97
C SER A 29 1.32 10.05 -15.72
N ALA A 30 1.98 10.02 -16.87
CA ALA A 30 2.14 11.18 -17.75
C ALA A 30 0.78 11.69 -18.30
N ASN A 31 -0.24 10.82 -18.34
CA ASN A 31 -1.61 11.14 -18.76
C ASN A 31 -1.67 11.87 -20.13
N THR A 32 -0.77 11.54 -21.06
CA THR A 32 -0.63 12.20 -22.36
C THR A 32 -1.59 11.65 -23.44
N TYR A 33 -2.69 11.02 -23.03
CA TYR A 33 -3.63 10.35 -23.94
C TYR A 33 -4.40 11.37 -24.79
N LYS A 34 -4.40 11.17 -26.12
CA LYS A 34 -5.08 12.07 -27.07
C LYS A 34 -6.58 11.80 -27.17
N THR A 35 -7.03 10.60 -26.81
CA THR A 35 -8.43 10.20 -26.89
C THR A 35 -8.88 9.41 -25.66
N THR A 36 -10.20 9.42 -25.40
CA THR A 36 -10.83 8.61 -24.34
C THR A 36 -10.68 7.10 -24.58
N VAL A 37 -10.58 6.68 -25.85
CA VAL A 37 -10.37 5.28 -26.22
C VAL A 37 -8.96 4.83 -25.83
N GLN A 38 -7.92 5.62 -26.13
CA GLN A 38 -6.54 5.32 -25.74
C GLN A 38 -6.42 5.18 -24.22
N ARG A 39 -7.01 6.10 -23.48
CA ARG A 39 -7.05 6.04 -22.01
C ARG A 39 -7.76 4.78 -21.51
N SER A 40 -8.89 4.42 -22.11
CA SER A 40 -9.63 3.20 -21.75
C SER A 40 -8.83 1.93 -21.98
N VAL A 41 -8.07 1.85 -23.08
CA VAL A 41 -7.18 0.71 -23.38
C VAL A 41 -6.07 0.60 -22.33
N ALA A 42 -5.43 1.71 -21.97
CA ALA A 42 -4.40 1.72 -20.93
C ALA A 42 -4.97 1.28 -19.57
N VAL A 43 -6.14 1.80 -19.18
CA VAL A 43 -6.85 1.37 -17.96
C VAL A 43 -7.09 -0.14 -17.97
N GLN A 44 -7.58 -0.71 -19.07
CA GLN A 44 -7.82 -2.15 -19.16
C GLN A 44 -6.53 -2.96 -19.02
N ALA A 45 -5.43 -2.50 -19.63
CA ALA A 45 -4.14 -3.15 -19.51
C ALA A 45 -3.62 -3.10 -18.06
N ILE A 46 -3.80 -1.98 -17.36
CA ILE A 46 -3.42 -1.82 -15.94
C ILE A 46 -4.22 -2.78 -15.07
N VAL A 47 -5.55 -2.83 -15.25
CA VAL A 47 -6.42 -3.74 -14.50
C VAL A 47 -6.01 -5.19 -14.72
N GLN A 48 -5.77 -5.61 -15.98
CA GLN A 48 -5.31 -6.96 -16.29
C GLN A 48 -3.98 -7.28 -15.61
N LYS A 49 -3.05 -6.32 -15.57
CA LYS A 49 -1.75 -6.50 -14.92
C LYS A 49 -1.89 -6.64 -13.41
N PHE A 50 -2.72 -5.80 -12.78
CA PHE A 50 -3.05 -5.91 -11.36
C PHE A 50 -3.71 -7.25 -11.02
N ASP A 51 -4.65 -7.72 -11.84
CA ASP A 51 -5.29 -9.03 -11.65
C ASP A 51 -4.26 -10.18 -11.71
N GLN A 52 -3.32 -10.14 -12.66
CA GLN A 52 -2.22 -11.11 -12.73
C GLN A 52 -1.35 -11.10 -11.48
N MET A 53 -1.02 -9.91 -10.97
CA MET A 53 -0.18 -9.76 -9.78
C MET A 53 -0.89 -10.25 -8.52
N MET A 54 -2.18 -9.96 -8.36
CA MET A 54 -2.99 -10.49 -7.26
C MET A 54 -3.18 -12.00 -7.34
N TYR A 55 -3.31 -12.55 -8.56
CA TYR A 55 -3.38 -14.01 -8.74
C TYR A 55 -2.07 -14.71 -8.34
N ALA A 56 -0.92 -14.05 -8.56
CA ALA A 56 0.38 -14.58 -8.20
C ALA A 56 0.69 -14.52 -6.69
N ASP A 57 0.11 -13.57 -5.95
CA ASP A 57 0.28 -13.42 -4.51
C ASP A 57 -1.06 -13.21 -3.80
N THR A 58 -1.59 -14.30 -3.24
CA THR A 58 -2.87 -14.31 -2.53
C THR A 58 -2.90 -13.49 -1.23
N ASN A 59 -1.75 -12.96 -0.77
CA ASN A 59 -1.71 -12.05 0.38
C ASN A 59 -2.13 -10.62 -0.01
N ILE A 60 -2.10 -10.30 -1.30
CA ILE A 60 -2.47 -8.99 -1.81
C ILE A 60 -3.99 -8.88 -1.90
N TYR A 61 -4.54 -7.85 -1.28
CA TYR A 61 -5.95 -7.52 -1.33
C TYR A 61 -6.30 -6.68 -2.57
N GLY A 62 -5.40 -5.75 -2.94
CA GLY A 62 -5.63 -4.88 -4.08
C GLY A 62 -4.39 -4.13 -4.53
N PHE A 63 -4.51 -3.52 -5.71
CA PHE A 63 -3.57 -2.56 -6.28
C PHE A 63 -4.29 -1.30 -6.73
N ALA A 64 -3.59 -0.17 -6.71
CA ALA A 64 -4.07 1.04 -7.33
C ALA A 64 -2.92 1.87 -7.89
N ILE A 65 -3.21 2.66 -8.92
CA ILE A 65 -2.37 3.75 -9.38
C ILE A 65 -3.20 5.04 -9.28
N LEU A 66 -2.64 6.08 -8.66
CA LEU A 66 -3.26 7.40 -8.56
C LEU A 66 -2.30 8.51 -8.99
N SER A 67 -2.82 9.56 -9.63
CA SER A 67 -2.12 10.84 -9.74
C SER A 67 -2.12 11.57 -8.39
N GLY A 68 -1.06 12.29 -8.07
CA GLY A 68 -0.95 13.04 -6.81
C GLY A 68 -1.96 14.17 -6.65
N ASP A 69 -2.58 14.63 -7.75
CA ASP A 69 -3.74 15.55 -7.73
C ASP A 69 -5.09 14.83 -7.60
N GLY A 70 -5.10 13.49 -7.57
CA GLY A 70 -6.27 12.63 -7.42
C GLY A 70 -7.22 12.58 -8.63
N ARG A 71 -6.88 13.21 -9.76
CA ARG A 71 -7.75 13.24 -10.95
C ARG A 71 -7.79 11.94 -11.73
N ASN A 72 -6.76 11.10 -11.59
CA ASN A 72 -6.65 9.85 -12.30
C ASN A 72 -6.39 8.74 -11.29
N VAL A 73 -7.40 7.92 -11.04
CA VAL A 73 -7.29 6.74 -10.17
C VAL A 73 -7.74 5.51 -10.93
N VAL A 74 -6.94 4.45 -10.88
CA VAL A 74 -7.36 3.07 -11.15
C VAL A 74 -7.09 2.26 -9.90
N SER A 75 -8.11 1.56 -9.41
CA SER A 75 -7.99 0.67 -8.28
C SER A 75 -8.62 -0.67 -8.64
N THR A 76 -7.98 -1.74 -8.20
CA THR A 76 -8.39 -3.11 -8.47
C THR A 76 -8.24 -3.93 -7.20
N VAL A 77 -9.32 -4.57 -6.80
CA VAL A 77 -9.37 -5.60 -5.76
C VAL A 77 -10.00 -6.85 -6.34
N GLU A 78 -10.00 -7.96 -5.61
CA GLU A 78 -10.58 -9.21 -6.11
C GLU A 78 -11.99 -9.01 -6.70
N LYS A 79 -12.13 -9.33 -8.00
CA LYS A 79 -13.39 -9.25 -8.78
C LYS A 79 -13.99 -7.85 -8.95
N LYS A 80 -13.32 -6.78 -8.55
CA LYS A 80 -13.83 -5.41 -8.67
C LYS A 80 -12.72 -4.43 -9.01
N SER A 81 -12.93 -3.67 -10.08
CA SER A 81 -12.06 -2.56 -10.47
C SER A 81 -12.86 -1.27 -10.51
N ARG A 82 -12.24 -0.15 -10.16
CA ARG A 82 -12.83 1.19 -10.26
C ARG A 82 -11.86 2.13 -10.93
N THR A 83 -12.41 3.07 -11.69
CA THR A 83 -11.67 4.22 -12.19
C THR A 83 -12.42 5.50 -11.88
N GLY A 84 -11.68 6.59 -11.70
CA GLY A 84 -12.29 7.88 -11.43
C GLY A 84 -11.33 8.83 -10.75
N VAL A 85 -11.88 9.60 -9.82
CA VAL A 85 -11.17 10.62 -9.05
C VAL A 85 -11.16 10.26 -7.56
N MET A 86 -10.23 10.89 -6.85
CA MET A 86 -10.11 10.91 -5.40
C MET A 86 -9.80 12.34 -4.96
N LYS A 87 -10.47 12.83 -3.92
CA LYS A 87 -10.13 14.11 -3.32
C LYS A 87 -8.90 13.91 -2.43
N ILE A 88 -7.85 14.68 -2.70
CA ILE A 88 -6.64 14.68 -1.88
C ILE A 88 -6.79 15.74 -0.78
N ASP A 89 -7.11 15.29 0.43
CA ASP A 89 -7.12 16.12 1.64
C ASP A 89 -5.68 16.39 2.15
N GLU A 90 -5.56 17.18 3.22
CA GLU A 90 -4.26 17.55 3.80
C GLU A 90 -3.53 16.32 4.33
N LYS A 91 -4.22 15.43 5.06
CA LYS A 91 -3.63 14.22 5.63
C LYS A 91 -3.11 13.26 4.56
N THR A 92 -3.86 13.06 3.48
CA THR A 92 -3.39 12.24 2.35
C THR A 92 -2.21 12.92 1.66
N ARG A 93 -2.24 14.24 1.49
CA ARG A 93 -1.13 14.97 0.86
C ARG A 93 0.18 14.81 1.62
N ASP A 94 0.16 14.95 2.94
CA ASP A 94 1.34 14.77 3.78
C ASP A 94 1.94 13.37 3.58
N ILE A 95 1.11 12.33 3.55
CA ILE A 95 1.55 10.95 3.27
C ILE A 95 2.18 10.85 1.87
N LEU A 96 1.59 11.46 0.84
CA LEU A 96 2.11 11.43 -0.53
C LEU A 96 3.43 12.20 -0.68
N GLU A 97 3.60 13.30 0.05
CA GLU A 97 4.86 14.05 0.15
C GLU A 97 5.96 13.19 0.78
N GLU A 98 5.68 12.56 1.92
CA GLU A 98 6.62 11.66 2.60
C GLU A 98 7.00 10.46 1.70
N CYS A 99 6.05 9.91 0.94
CA CYS A 99 6.32 8.84 -0.02
C CYS A 99 7.25 9.29 -1.14
N LYS A 100 7.11 10.55 -1.59
CA LYS A 100 7.96 11.13 -2.63
C LYS A 100 9.37 11.37 -2.14
N GLU A 101 9.54 11.90 -0.93
CA GLU A 101 10.83 12.06 -0.27
C GLU A 101 11.54 10.72 -0.05
N SER A 102 10.76 9.67 0.21
CA SER A 102 11.25 8.31 0.45
C SER A 102 11.54 7.52 -0.83
N TYR A 103 11.35 8.08 -2.02
CA TYR A 103 11.56 7.34 -3.27
C TYR A 103 12.99 6.74 -3.36
N PRO A 104 13.13 5.48 -3.83
CA PRO A 104 12.10 4.59 -4.39
C PRO A 104 11.53 3.59 -3.38
N PHE A 105 11.63 3.88 -2.09
CA PHE A 105 11.17 2.97 -1.05
C PHE A 105 9.66 3.07 -0.87
N VAL A 106 9.03 1.91 -0.59
CA VAL A 106 7.60 1.83 -0.27
C VAL A 106 7.41 2.30 1.16
N LYS A 107 6.51 3.27 1.36
CA LYS A 107 6.02 3.66 2.69
C LYS A 107 4.81 2.81 3.06
N TRP A 108 4.80 2.29 4.28
CA TRP A 108 3.72 1.47 4.80
C TRP A 108 2.91 2.26 5.83
N VAL A 109 1.62 2.42 5.57
CA VAL A 109 0.68 3.11 6.44
C VAL A 109 -0.55 2.24 6.66
N SER A 110 -1.31 2.52 7.71
CA SER A 110 -2.65 1.94 7.82
C SER A 110 -3.58 2.54 6.76
N GLY A 111 -4.47 1.73 6.19
CA GLY A 111 -5.53 2.19 5.30
C GLY A 111 -6.41 3.28 5.91
N GLU A 112 -6.61 3.28 7.24
CA GLU A 112 -7.37 4.34 7.93
C GLU A 112 -6.60 5.67 8.05
N SER A 113 -5.32 5.67 7.67
CA SER A 113 -4.55 6.90 7.59
C SER A 113 -5.00 7.78 6.43
N LEU A 114 -5.65 7.21 5.40
CA LEU A 114 -6.23 7.94 4.28
C LEU A 114 -7.73 8.22 4.54
N ASP A 115 -8.15 9.48 4.46
CA ASP A 115 -9.57 9.84 4.49
C ASP A 115 -10.17 9.76 3.07
N VAL A 116 -10.59 8.55 2.69
CA VAL A 116 -11.11 8.27 1.35
C VAL A 116 -12.63 8.20 1.37
N GLY A 117 -13.30 9.06 0.60
CA GLY A 117 -14.75 9.07 0.52
C GLY A 117 -15.31 7.75 -0.05
N MET A 118 -16.42 7.25 0.50
CA MET A 118 -17.01 5.95 0.10
C MET A 118 -17.34 5.81 -1.41
N THR A 119 -17.57 6.95 -2.08
CA THR A 119 -17.88 7.03 -3.51
C THR A 119 -16.66 7.10 -4.41
N GLU A 120 -15.47 7.31 -3.84
CA GLU A 120 -14.24 7.49 -4.61
C GLU A 120 -13.73 6.18 -5.20
N ALA A 121 -12.97 6.30 -6.28
CA ALA A 121 -12.41 5.13 -6.94
C ALA A 121 -11.48 4.36 -5.98
N PHE A 122 -10.70 5.06 -5.18
CA PHE A 122 -9.73 4.45 -4.26
C PHE A 122 -10.38 3.71 -3.07
N TYR A 123 -11.64 4.00 -2.73
CA TYR A 123 -12.31 3.43 -1.55
C TYR A 123 -12.32 1.89 -1.53
N CYS A 124 -12.33 1.22 -2.70
CA CYS A 124 -12.28 -0.24 -2.70
C CYS A 124 -11.01 -0.82 -2.08
N MET A 125 -9.91 -0.06 -2.07
CA MET A 125 -8.62 -0.45 -1.46
C MET A 125 -8.64 -0.41 0.07
N VAL A 126 -9.44 0.48 0.66
CA VAL A 126 -9.39 0.84 2.08
C VAL A 126 -10.73 0.68 2.81
N ASN A 127 -11.70 0.00 2.19
CA ASN A 127 -13.03 -0.26 2.80
C ASN A 127 -13.01 -1.28 3.97
N ARG A 128 -11.83 -1.70 4.39
CA ARG A 128 -11.56 -2.62 5.50
C ARG A 128 -10.15 -2.36 6.04
N PRO A 129 -9.81 -2.87 7.23
CA PRO A 129 -8.44 -2.80 7.74
C PRO A 129 -7.46 -3.41 6.75
N VAL A 130 -6.53 -2.58 6.27
CA VAL A 130 -5.47 -2.97 5.36
C VAL A 130 -4.16 -2.31 5.77
N LEU A 131 -3.07 -3.00 5.50
CA LEU A 131 -1.75 -2.40 5.48
C LEU A 131 -1.49 -1.90 4.05
N LEU A 132 -1.40 -0.58 3.88
CA LEU A 132 -1.28 0.07 2.58
C LEU A 132 0.18 0.45 2.32
N GLY A 133 0.75 -0.10 1.26
CA GLY A 133 2.08 0.25 0.77
C GLY A 133 1.96 1.23 -0.38
N ILE A 134 2.60 2.40 -0.28
CA ILE A 134 2.57 3.46 -1.29
C ILE A 134 4.01 3.74 -1.76
N VAL A 135 4.21 3.86 -3.07
CA VAL A 135 5.49 4.25 -3.67
C VAL A 135 5.27 5.29 -4.77
N ALA A 136 6.09 6.34 -4.77
CA ALA A 136 6.09 7.33 -5.84
C ALA A 136 6.74 6.78 -7.11
N LEU A 137 6.36 7.30 -8.28
CA LEU A 137 6.97 6.95 -9.57
C LEU A 137 8.10 7.92 -9.97
N ARG A 138 8.25 9.06 -9.26
CA ARG A 138 9.31 10.08 -9.39
C ARG A 138 9.47 10.60 -10.83
N GLU A 139 8.34 10.88 -11.47
CA GLU A 139 8.36 11.57 -12.76
C GLU A 139 8.46 13.10 -12.61
N ALA A 140 7.96 13.64 -11.48
CA ALA A 140 7.85 15.08 -11.25
C ALA A 140 8.65 15.55 -10.02
N GLU A 141 8.86 16.88 -9.90
CA GLU A 141 9.45 17.47 -8.69
C GLU A 141 8.44 17.66 -7.56
N LYS A 142 7.17 17.87 -7.88
CA LYS A 142 6.09 18.09 -6.91
C LYS A 142 5.20 16.88 -6.74
N THR A 143 4.54 16.78 -5.59
CA THR A 143 3.62 15.68 -5.23
C THR A 143 2.41 15.65 -6.14
N GLU A 144 1.79 16.80 -6.41
CA GLU A 144 0.56 16.90 -7.21
C GLU A 144 0.78 16.54 -8.69
N GLU A 145 2.02 16.67 -9.15
CA GLU A 145 2.43 16.39 -10.53
C GLU A 145 2.95 14.94 -10.68
N ASP A 146 3.17 14.21 -9.58
CA ASP A 146 3.66 12.83 -9.60
C ASP A 146 2.50 11.82 -9.66
N SER A 147 2.86 10.55 -9.80
CA SER A 147 1.93 9.43 -9.65
C SER A 147 2.45 8.42 -8.65
N TYR A 148 1.51 7.70 -8.04
CA TYR A 148 1.76 6.81 -6.93
C TYR A 148 1.16 5.45 -7.20
N LEU A 149 1.96 4.41 -6.97
CA LEU A 149 1.53 3.03 -7.00
C LEU A 149 1.26 2.55 -5.58
N CYS A 150 0.11 1.91 -5.40
CA CYS A 150 -0.37 1.45 -4.11
C CYS A 150 -0.63 -0.06 -4.14
N VAL A 151 -0.28 -0.74 -3.04
CA VAL A 151 -0.71 -2.12 -2.73
C VAL A 151 -1.46 -2.11 -1.42
N ALA A 152 -2.54 -2.87 -1.34
CA ALA A 152 -3.20 -3.15 -0.07
C ALA A 152 -2.98 -4.62 0.31
N LEU A 153 -2.56 -4.86 1.55
CA LEU A 153 -2.51 -6.17 2.17
C LEU A 153 -3.65 -6.29 3.19
N ASP A 154 -4.39 -7.38 3.18
CA ASP A 154 -5.46 -7.61 4.17
C ASP A 154 -4.82 -7.75 5.55
N GLU A 155 -5.19 -6.86 6.49
CA GLU A 155 -4.58 -6.80 7.83
C GLU A 155 -4.66 -8.16 8.53
N LYS A 156 -5.78 -8.86 8.39
CA LYS A 156 -5.99 -10.17 9.02
C LYS A 156 -5.00 -11.22 8.53
N LYS A 157 -4.65 -11.19 7.25
CA LYS A 157 -3.62 -12.10 6.70
C LYS A 157 -2.23 -11.70 7.19
N VAL A 158 -1.96 -10.41 7.28
CA VAL A 158 -0.69 -9.89 7.78
C VAL A 158 -0.48 -10.30 9.24
N SER A 159 -1.47 -10.07 10.12
CA SER A 159 -1.42 -10.46 11.53
C SER A 159 -1.30 -11.97 11.75
N GLN A 160 -2.00 -12.78 10.94
CA GLN A 160 -1.84 -14.24 10.96
C GLN A 160 -0.41 -14.68 10.64
N SER A 161 0.31 -13.97 9.76
CA SER A 161 1.66 -14.37 9.34
C SER A 161 2.71 -14.30 10.46
N TYR A 162 2.48 -13.46 11.47
CA TYR A 162 3.33 -13.39 12.67
C TYR A 162 2.60 -13.82 13.95
N GLY A 163 1.33 -14.23 13.86
CA GLY A 163 0.54 -14.69 15.00
C GLY A 163 1.16 -15.86 15.76
N MET A 164 1.98 -16.68 15.10
CA MET A 164 2.74 -17.77 15.74
C MET A 164 3.70 -17.31 16.85
N VAL A 165 4.09 -16.04 16.88
CA VAL A 165 4.94 -15.49 17.95
C VAL A 165 4.14 -15.05 19.18
N SER A 166 2.81 -15.00 19.07
CA SER A 166 1.90 -14.68 20.17
C SER A 166 1.48 -15.96 20.88
N TYR A 167 2.09 -16.22 22.04
CA TYR A 167 1.82 -17.41 22.87
C TYR A 167 1.38 -16.99 24.27
N ASN A 168 0.46 -17.74 24.89
CA ASN A 168 0.01 -17.57 26.28
C ASN A 168 -0.36 -16.12 26.68
N GLY A 169 -1.17 -15.43 25.87
CA GLY A 169 -1.62 -14.06 26.15
C GLY A 169 -0.63 -12.97 25.75
N SER A 170 0.53 -13.34 25.18
CA SER A 170 1.42 -12.38 24.51
C SER A 170 0.75 -11.77 23.28
N ARG A 171 1.11 -10.54 22.97
CA ARG A 171 0.63 -9.80 21.80
C ARG A 171 1.79 -9.47 20.88
N ALA A 172 1.53 -9.45 19.58
CA ALA A 172 2.45 -8.95 18.58
C ALA A 172 1.78 -7.87 17.75
N ALA A 173 2.52 -6.82 17.44
CA ALA A 173 2.05 -5.71 16.63
C ALA A 173 3.16 -5.22 15.69
N LEU A 174 2.77 -4.72 14.53
CA LEU A 174 3.61 -3.94 13.64
C LEU A 174 3.29 -2.47 13.90
N VAL A 175 4.35 -1.67 14.06
CA VAL A 175 4.24 -0.23 14.28
C VAL A 175 4.93 0.55 13.17
N ASP A 176 4.40 1.71 12.84
CA ASP A 176 5.08 2.67 11.98
C ASP A 176 6.18 3.44 12.73
N GLU A 177 6.82 4.38 12.03
CA GLU A 177 7.89 5.21 12.59
C GLU A 177 7.44 6.14 13.73
N ASN A 178 6.14 6.46 13.78
CA ASN A 178 5.52 7.27 14.82
C ASN A 178 5.02 6.43 16.00
N GLY A 179 5.22 5.11 15.96
CA GLY A 179 4.79 4.18 16.99
C GLY A 179 3.30 3.82 16.93
N LYS A 180 2.60 4.19 15.86
CA LYS A 180 1.20 3.81 15.63
C LYS A 180 1.13 2.34 15.20
N ILE A 181 0.20 1.59 15.78
CA ILE A 181 -0.02 0.17 15.47
C ILE A 181 -0.78 0.06 14.14
N ILE A 182 -0.12 -0.47 13.12
CA ILE A 182 -0.63 -0.62 11.74
C ILE A 182 -1.04 -2.07 11.39
N SER A 183 -0.69 -3.03 12.26
CA SER A 183 -1.23 -4.40 12.26
C SER A 183 -1.04 -5.00 13.65
N SER A 184 -1.97 -5.85 14.10
CA SER A 184 -1.90 -6.45 15.43
C SER A 184 -2.54 -7.84 15.46
N THR A 185 -2.00 -8.74 16.30
CA THR A 185 -2.69 -10.00 16.65
C THR A 185 -3.91 -9.78 17.54
N ASP A 186 -3.99 -8.61 18.18
CA ASP A 186 -5.13 -8.16 18.98
C ASP A 186 -5.74 -6.93 18.29
N SER A 187 -6.86 -7.13 17.59
CA SER A 187 -7.47 -6.10 16.75
C SER A 187 -7.96 -4.87 17.52
N GLU A 188 -8.13 -4.97 18.85
CA GLU A 188 -8.53 -3.85 19.70
C GLU A 188 -7.46 -2.74 19.76
N TYR A 189 -6.21 -3.06 19.39
CA TYR A 189 -5.07 -2.14 19.45
C TYR A 189 -4.73 -1.52 18.10
N LEU A 190 -5.41 -1.91 17.01
CA LEU A 190 -5.20 -1.29 15.70
C LEU A 190 -5.41 0.22 15.79
N GLU A 191 -4.56 0.97 15.09
CA GLU A 191 -4.57 2.44 15.03
C GLU A 191 -4.26 3.18 16.34
N THR A 192 -3.98 2.45 17.42
CA THR A 192 -3.54 3.05 18.70
C THR A 192 -2.02 3.26 18.72
N ILE A 193 -1.54 4.08 19.66
CA ILE A 193 -0.11 4.26 19.88
C ILE A 193 0.41 3.10 20.73
N TYR A 194 1.46 2.44 20.27
CA TYR A 194 2.12 1.40 21.05
C TYR A 194 2.74 1.99 22.32
N GLN A 195 2.26 1.50 23.46
CA GLN A 195 2.76 1.85 24.78
C GLN A 195 3.30 0.59 25.47
N PRO A 196 4.63 0.45 25.63
CA PRO A 196 5.19 -0.68 26.36
C PRO A 196 4.78 -0.59 27.83
N LYS A 197 4.22 -1.66 28.40
CA LYS A 197 3.99 -1.73 29.85
C LYS A 197 5.26 -2.24 30.53
N GLU A 198 5.71 -1.56 31.58
CA GLU A 198 6.93 -1.94 32.32
C GLU A 198 6.81 -3.34 32.95
N GLU A 199 5.60 -3.77 33.26
CA GLU A 199 5.28 -5.08 33.84
C GLU A 199 5.41 -6.24 32.83
N GLU A 200 5.51 -5.94 31.53
CA GLU A 200 5.56 -6.92 30.45
C GLU A 200 6.98 -7.09 29.90
N GLN A 201 7.32 -8.30 29.45
CA GLN A 201 8.55 -8.53 28.69
C GLN A 201 8.38 -8.00 27.26
N ASN A 202 8.92 -6.81 27.00
CA ASN A 202 8.82 -6.16 25.69
C ASN A 202 9.99 -6.56 24.78
N ILE A 203 9.70 -7.21 23.65
CA ILE A 203 10.68 -7.58 22.62
C ILE A 203 10.45 -6.69 21.39
N ARG A 204 11.46 -5.92 21.01
CA ARG A 204 11.42 -5.06 19.81
C ARG A 204 12.35 -5.60 18.74
N ILE A 205 11.83 -5.73 17.52
CA ILE A 205 12.58 -6.16 16.35
C ILE A 205 12.42 -5.07 15.28
N SER A 206 13.52 -4.42 14.91
CA SER A 206 13.54 -3.49 13.77
C SER A 206 13.49 -4.29 12.47
N LEU A 207 12.42 -4.12 11.70
CA LEU A 207 12.31 -4.67 10.37
C LEU A 207 12.93 -3.70 9.38
N ILE A 208 14.10 -4.04 8.83
CA ILE A 208 14.65 -3.33 7.68
C ILE A 208 14.13 -4.04 6.43
N ILE A 209 13.17 -3.43 5.73
CA ILE A 209 12.75 -3.90 4.42
C ILE A 209 13.76 -3.36 3.39
N THR A 210 14.93 -3.98 3.32
CA THR A 210 15.89 -3.69 2.25
C THR A 210 15.41 -4.33 0.95
N GLY A 211 14.84 -3.52 0.05
CA GLY A 211 14.82 -3.85 -1.37
C GLY A 211 16.23 -3.63 -1.92
N ASN A 212 17.11 -4.62 -1.80
CA ASN A 212 18.35 -4.59 -2.56
C ASN A 212 18.00 -4.79 -4.03
N TRP A 213 18.30 -3.74 -4.80
CA TRP A 213 18.20 -3.54 -6.23
C TRP A 213 18.54 -4.77 -7.09
#